data_AF-A0A9D5YZ12-F1
#
_entry.id   AF-A0A9D5YZ12-F1
#
_cell.length_a   1.000
_cell.length_b   1.000
_cell.length_c   1.000
_cell.angle_alpha   90.00
_cell.angle_beta   90.00
_cell.angle_gamma   90.00
#
_symmetry.space_group_name_H-M   'P 1'
#
loop_
_entity.id
_entity.type
_entity.pdbx_description
1 polymer ?
#
loop_
_entity_poly.entity_id
_entity_poly.type
_entity_poly.pdbx_seq_one_letter_code
_entity_poly.pdbx_strand_id
1 'polypeptide(L)'
;MRNLLGKTEQSELDTVEYDFTFARREEFELVPITGPFDFERLKETHRRLFQDVYDWAGQVRTVEISKNGSAFHHARYIPTAAEDTFGWLHRTRLLDPKVDDETFVVDAARVGVRIDEPLRPGHRALARSSRSAMVSLPST
;
A
#
# COMPACT_ATOMS: atom_id res chain seq x y z
N MET A 1 -10.22 -15.94 -5.89
CA MET A 1 -9.03 -15.87 -5.00
C MET A 1 -9.43 -16.28 -3.57
N ARG A 2 -8.56 -16.90 -2.76
CA ARG A 2 -8.90 -17.23 -1.35
C ARG A 2 -9.16 -15.94 -0.55
N ASN A 3 -10.28 -15.89 0.18
CA ASN A 3 -10.73 -14.75 0.98
C ASN A 3 -11.51 -15.25 2.22
N LEU A 4 -11.64 -14.39 3.23
CA LEU A 4 -12.34 -14.67 4.49
C LEU A 4 -13.86 -14.79 4.32
N LEU A 5 -14.41 -14.21 3.25
CA LEU A 5 -15.84 -14.09 2.99
C LEU A 5 -16.42 -15.29 2.21
N GLY A 6 -15.58 -16.28 1.89
CA GLY A 6 -15.97 -17.48 1.14
C GLY A 6 -16.41 -17.21 -0.30
N LYS A 7 -16.10 -16.03 -0.87
CA LYS A 7 -16.52 -15.65 -2.23
C LYS A 7 -15.75 -16.44 -3.29
N THR A 8 -16.48 -17.14 -4.15
CA THR A 8 -15.90 -17.93 -5.26
C THR A 8 -15.93 -17.17 -6.58
N GLU A 9 -16.99 -16.38 -6.80
CA GLU A 9 -17.15 -15.55 -7.98
C GLU A 9 -16.33 -14.26 -7.87
N GLN A 10 -15.59 -13.94 -8.94
CA GLN A 10 -14.67 -12.82 -8.91
C GLN A 10 -15.39 -11.47 -8.86
N SER A 11 -16.51 -11.34 -9.57
CA SER A 11 -17.34 -10.13 -9.54
C SER A 11 -17.89 -9.85 -8.14
N GLU A 12 -18.33 -10.89 -7.42
CA GLU A 12 -18.80 -10.73 -6.05
C GLU A 12 -17.66 -10.34 -5.09
N LEU A 13 -16.50 -10.99 -5.24
CA LEU A 13 -15.32 -10.64 -4.43
C LEU A 13 -14.89 -9.18 -4.67
N ASP A 14 -14.95 -8.71 -5.91
CA ASP A 14 -14.60 -7.33 -6.26
C ASP A 14 -15.56 -6.32 -5.62
N THR A 15 -16.87 -6.61 -5.61
CA THR A 15 -17.87 -5.76 -4.96
C THR A 15 -17.64 -5.69 -3.46
N VAL A 16 -17.51 -6.83 -2.77
CA VAL A 16 -17.35 -6.82 -1.31
C VAL A 16 -15.99 -6.24 -0.88
N GLU A 17 -14.91 -6.52 -1.62
CA GLU A 17 -13.60 -5.91 -1.35
C GLU A 17 -13.68 -4.38 -1.43
N TYR A 18 -14.40 -3.84 -2.42
CA TYR A 18 -14.63 -2.41 -2.54
C TYR A 18 -15.39 -1.85 -1.34
N ASP A 19 -16.50 -2.47 -0.94
CA ASP A 19 -17.34 -1.98 0.16
C ASP A 19 -16.57 -1.95 1.49
N PHE A 20 -15.83 -3.03 1.81
CA PHE A 20 -15.00 -3.09 3.02
C PHE A 20 -13.87 -2.07 2.99
N THR A 21 -13.11 -2.00 1.89
CA THR A 21 -11.98 -1.06 1.79
C THR A 21 -12.45 0.39 1.81
N PHE A 22 -13.61 0.70 1.25
CA PHE A 22 -14.23 2.02 1.32
C PHE A 22 -14.58 2.39 2.76
N ALA A 23 -15.28 1.52 3.49
CA ALA A 23 -15.61 1.76 4.90
C ALA A 23 -14.35 1.99 5.76
N ARG A 24 -13.29 1.19 5.53
CA ARG A 24 -12.01 1.32 6.25
C ARG A 24 -11.27 2.63 5.94
N ARG A 25 -11.44 3.18 4.73
CA ARG A 25 -10.88 4.50 4.38
C ARG A 25 -11.57 5.62 5.15
N GLU A 26 -12.90 5.58 5.26
CA GLU A 26 -13.64 6.56 6.06
C GLU A 26 -13.22 6.51 7.55
N GLU A 27 -12.91 5.32 8.07
CA GLU A 27 -12.37 5.17 9.43
C GLU A 27 -10.97 5.80 9.63
N PHE A 28 -10.19 6.02 8.57
CA PHE A 28 -8.87 6.63 8.71
C PHE A 28 -8.95 8.11 9.10
N GLU A 29 -10.02 8.81 8.69
CA GLU A 29 -10.26 10.19 9.09
C GLU A 29 -10.56 10.30 10.60
N LEU A 30 -11.22 9.30 11.16
CA LEU A 30 -11.56 9.26 12.59
C LEU A 30 -10.42 8.73 13.44
N VAL A 31 -9.71 7.72 12.94
CA VAL A 31 -8.61 7.06 13.63
C VAL A 31 -7.42 6.96 12.68
N PRO A 32 -6.60 8.01 12.56
CA PRO A 32 -5.48 8.01 11.63
C PRO A 32 -4.39 7.04 12.05
N ILE A 33 -3.69 6.47 11.07
CA ILE A 33 -2.46 5.70 11.33
C ILE A 33 -1.34 6.71 11.57
N THR A 34 -0.85 6.76 12.80
CA THR A 34 0.21 7.67 13.24
C THR A 34 1.60 7.02 13.11
N GLY A 35 2.64 7.85 13.19
CA GLY A 35 4.04 7.40 13.05
C GLY A 35 4.67 7.73 11.69
N PRO A 36 5.98 7.44 11.54
CA PRO A 36 6.70 7.71 10.31
C PRO A 36 6.12 6.93 9.14
N PHE A 37 6.20 7.50 7.93
CA PHE A 37 5.85 6.77 6.71
C PHE A 37 6.97 5.80 6.34
N ASP A 38 6.98 4.65 6.99
CA ASP A 38 7.92 3.56 6.82
C ASP A 38 7.22 2.27 6.35
N PHE A 39 7.98 1.17 6.28
CA PHE A 39 7.44 -0.10 5.83
C PHE A 39 6.40 -0.70 6.80
N GLU A 40 6.54 -0.47 8.10
CA GLU A 40 5.56 -0.93 9.08
C GLU A 40 4.26 -0.14 8.98
N ARG A 41 4.31 1.18 8.74
CA ARG A 41 3.12 1.98 8.45
C ARG A 41 2.42 1.54 7.17
N LEU A 42 3.17 1.13 6.14
CA LEU A 42 2.59 0.54 4.92
C LEU A 42 1.87 -0.78 5.22
N LYS A 43 2.51 -1.68 5.97
CA LYS A 43 1.91 -2.96 6.38
C LYS A 43 0.64 -2.74 7.21
N GLU A 44 0.66 -1.81 8.15
CA GLU A 44 -0.50 -1.47 8.98
C GLU A 44 -1.64 -0.86 8.15
N THR A 45 -1.32 0.02 7.20
CA THR A 45 -2.29 0.59 6.25
C THR A 45 -2.98 -0.53 5.47
N HIS A 46 -2.20 -1.46 4.91
CA HIS A 46 -2.75 -2.60 4.20
C HIS A 46 -3.57 -3.52 5.13
N ARG A 47 -3.10 -3.77 6.36
CA ARG A 47 -3.83 -4.57 7.33
C ARG A 47 -5.21 -3.96 7.55
N ARG A 48 -5.30 -2.67 7.90
CA ARG A 48 -6.58 -2.03 8.19
C ARG A 48 -7.52 -1.97 6.99
N LEU A 49 -7.00 -1.79 5.77
CA LEU A 49 -7.82 -1.77 4.56
C LEU A 49 -8.43 -3.15 4.24
N PHE A 50 -7.68 -4.23 4.46
CA PHE A 50 -8.02 -5.55 3.92
C PHE A 50 -8.27 -6.63 4.99
N GLN A 51 -8.19 -6.31 6.28
CA GLN A 51 -8.33 -7.27 7.39
C GLN A 51 -9.63 -8.07 7.35
N ASP A 52 -10.71 -7.50 6.81
CA ASP A 52 -12.02 -8.16 6.74
C ASP A 52 -12.15 -9.09 5.51
N VAL A 53 -11.25 -8.95 4.54
CA VAL A 53 -11.31 -9.67 3.25
C VAL A 53 -10.25 -10.77 3.18
N TYR A 54 -9.06 -10.53 3.71
CA TYR A 54 -7.90 -11.40 3.53
C TYR A 54 -7.19 -11.72 4.85
N ASP A 55 -6.89 -12.99 5.08
CA ASP A 55 -6.14 -13.46 6.26
C ASP A 55 -4.66 -13.05 6.27
N TRP A 56 -4.13 -12.71 5.10
CA TRP A 56 -2.77 -12.23 4.91
C TRP A 56 -2.65 -10.70 4.92
N ALA A 57 -3.71 -9.96 5.27
CA ALA A 57 -3.67 -8.50 5.29
C ALA A 57 -2.54 -7.97 6.19
N GLY A 58 -1.68 -7.12 5.64
CA GLY A 58 -0.51 -6.57 6.33
C GLY A 58 0.73 -7.48 6.34
N GLN A 59 0.66 -8.64 5.69
CA GLN A 59 1.79 -9.56 5.58
C GLN A 59 2.55 -9.36 4.26
N VAL A 60 3.87 -9.45 4.35
CA VAL A 60 4.75 -9.52 3.19
C VAL A 60 4.43 -10.79 2.41
N ARG A 61 4.30 -10.68 1.08
CA ARG A 61 4.02 -11.87 0.27
C ARG A 61 5.19 -12.86 0.35
N THR A 62 4.86 -14.14 0.34
CA THR A 62 5.83 -15.24 0.37
C THR A 62 5.92 -16.00 -0.96
N VAL A 63 5.13 -15.56 -1.94
CA VAL A 63 5.03 -16.19 -3.27
C VAL A 63 5.41 -15.20 -4.35
N GLU A 64 5.91 -15.75 -5.46
CA GLU A 64 6.16 -14.96 -6.65
C GLU A 64 4.88 -14.70 -7.42
N ILE A 65 4.78 -13.48 -7.94
CA ILE A 65 3.62 -13.01 -8.68
C ILE A 65 4.10 -12.31 -9.94
N SER A 66 3.30 -12.42 -11.00
CA SER A 66 3.48 -11.68 -12.24
C SER A 66 2.16 -11.05 -12.66
N LYS A 67 2.25 -9.96 -13.41
CA LYS A 67 1.11 -9.28 -14.01
C LYS A 67 1.43 -9.02 -15.46
N ASN A 68 0.52 -9.40 -16.36
CA ASN A 68 0.68 -9.23 -17.81
C ASN A 68 2.02 -9.77 -18.36
N GLY A 69 2.47 -10.92 -17.84
CA GLY A 69 3.74 -11.55 -18.24
C GLY A 69 5.00 -10.90 -17.64
N SER A 70 4.87 -9.81 -16.87
CA SER A 70 5.99 -9.19 -16.14
C SER A 70 5.99 -9.66 -14.68
N ALA A 71 7.10 -10.25 -14.23
CA ALA A 71 7.27 -10.65 -12.84
C ALA A 71 7.52 -9.43 -11.95
N PHE A 72 6.96 -9.43 -10.75
CA PHE A 72 7.34 -8.48 -9.69
C PHE A 72 8.68 -8.90 -9.06
N HIS A 73 9.24 -8.06 -8.19
CA HIS A 73 10.45 -8.36 -7.42
C HIS A 73 10.35 -9.71 -6.70
N HIS A 74 11.47 -10.39 -6.47
CA HIS A 74 11.41 -11.67 -5.74
C HIS A 74 10.96 -11.45 -4.29
N ALA A 75 10.02 -12.26 -3.80
CA ALA A 75 9.41 -12.10 -2.47
C ALA A 75 10.45 -11.98 -1.34
N ARG A 76 11.52 -12.78 -1.42
CA ARG A 76 12.61 -12.81 -0.43
C ARG A 76 13.38 -11.49 -0.29
N TYR A 77 13.36 -10.64 -1.32
CA TYR A 77 14.09 -9.35 -1.31
C TYR A 77 13.23 -8.18 -0.87
N ILE A 78 11.93 -8.40 -0.66
CA ILE A 78 11.00 -7.33 -0.28
C ILE A 78 11.43 -6.61 1.01
N PRO A 79 11.78 -7.29 2.12
CA PRO A 79 12.11 -6.58 3.35
C PRO A 79 13.32 -5.64 3.17
N THR A 80 14.41 -6.15 2.58
CA THR A 80 15.61 -5.34 2.31
C THR A 80 15.32 -4.20 1.33
N ALA A 81 14.59 -4.47 0.25
CA ALA A 81 14.23 -3.43 -0.71
C ALA A 81 13.34 -2.34 -0.08
N ALA A 82 12.46 -2.71 0.84
CA ALA A 82 11.62 -1.76 1.57
C ALA A 82 12.48 -0.90 2.52
N GLU A 83 13.38 -1.49 3.29
CA GLU A 83 14.33 -0.76 4.15
C GLU A 83 15.14 0.27 3.36
N ASP A 84 15.68 -0.12 2.20
CA ASP A 84 16.42 0.79 1.32
C ASP A 84 15.54 1.95 0.82
N THR A 85 14.30 1.64 0.42
CA THR A 85 13.34 2.63 -0.10
C THR A 85 12.95 3.65 0.95
N PHE A 86 12.46 3.17 2.10
CA PHE A 86 11.98 4.03 3.18
C PHE A 86 13.14 4.75 3.87
N GLY A 87 14.30 4.10 3.98
CA GLY A 87 15.53 4.75 4.43
C GLY A 87 15.94 5.90 3.52
N TRP A 88 15.89 5.71 2.19
CA TRP A 88 16.14 6.80 1.24
C TRP A 88 15.09 7.91 1.35
N LEU A 89 13.80 7.57 1.43
CA LEU A 89 12.69 8.51 1.58
C LEU A 89 12.84 9.42 2.80
N HIS A 90 13.24 8.86 3.94
CA HIS A 90 13.49 9.63 5.15
C HIS A 90 14.73 10.52 5.04
N ARG A 91 15.79 10.04 4.38
CA ARG A 91 17.02 10.84 4.18
C ARG A 91 16.80 12.03 3.25
N THR A 92 16.01 11.86 2.18
CA THR A 92 15.71 12.92 1.23
C THR A 92 14.65 13.89 1.73
N ARG A 93 13.97 13.57 2.84
CA ARG A 93 12.85 14.35 3.39
C ARG A 93 11.75 14.60 2.36
N LEU A 94 11.58 13.69 1.40
CA LEU A 94 10.65 13.86 0.28
C LEU A 94 9.20 14.06 0.73
N LEU A 95 8.85 13.58 1.91
CA LEU A 95 7.52 13.73 2.52
C LEU A 95 7.40 14.96 3.43
N ASP A 96 8.43 15.80 3.52
CA ASP A 96 8.34 17.08 4.23
C ASP A 96 7.48 18.04 3.37
N PRO A 97 6.42 18.64 3.93
CA PRO A 97 5.57 19.61 3.23
C PRO A 97 6.31 20.82 2.63
N LYS A 98 7.58 21.02 3.00
CA LYS A 98 8.44 22.11 2.51
C LYS A 98 9.24 21.75 1.27
N VAL A 99 9.24 20.50 0.81
CA VAL A 99 9.85 20.11 -0.46
C VAL A 99 9.03 20.69 -1.61
N ASP A 100 9.69 21.28 -2.60
CA ASP A 100 9.03 21.85 -3.77
C ASP A 100 8.42 20.77 -4.68
N ASP A 101 7.41 21.14 -5.45
CA ASP A 101 6.64 20.23 -6.30
C ASP A 101 7.49 19.51 -7.36
N GLU A 102 8.55 20.15 -7.88
CA GLU A 102 9.40 19.58 -8.93
C GLU A 102 10.26 18.45 -8.36
N THR A 103 10.91 18.71 -7.23
CA THR A 103 11.64 17.70 -6.45
C THR A 103 10.71 16.56 -6.01
N PHE A 104 9.51 16.88 -5.55
CA PHE A 104 8.51 15.89 -5.16
C PHE A 104 8.12 14.96 -6.32
N VAL A 105 7.85 15.49 -7.51
CA VAL A 105 7.38 14.70 -8.68
C VAL A 105 8.46 13.75 -9.21
N VAL A 106 9.70 14.23 -9.34
CA VAL A 106 10.83 13.41 -9.87
C VAL A 106 11.09 12.21 -8.95
N ASP A 107 11.03 12.43 -7.65
CA ASP A 107 11.39 11.42 -6.65
C ASP A 107 10.19 10.55 -6.23
N ALA A 108 8.96 11.06 -6.26
CA ALA A 108 7.75 10.26 -6.00
C ALA A 108 7.53 9.17 -7.07
N ALA A 109 7.90 9.44 -8.33
CA ALA A 109 7.88 8.43 -9.39
C ALA A 109 8.78 7.22 -9.09
N ARG A 110 9.88 7.41 -8.34
CA ARG A 110 10.79 6.34 -7.90
C ARG A 110 10.20 5.50 -6.74
N VAL A 111 9.27 6.07 -5.98
CA VAL A 111 8.66 5.45 -4.80
C VAL A 111 7.36 4.72 -5.16
N GLY A 112 6.54 5.30 -6.05
CA GLY A 112 5.23 4.76 -6.42
C GLY A 112 5.27 3.36 -7.06
N VAL A 113 6.37 3.01 -7.73
CA VAL A 113 6.57 1.67 -8.30
C VAL A 113 6.90 0.61 -7.23
N ARG A 114 7.44 1.02 -6.06
CA ARG A 114 7.99 0.09 -5.04
C ARG A 114 7.02 -0.22 -3.89
N ILE A 115 5.98 0.60 -3.69
CA ILE A 115 5.02 0.46 -2.58
C ILE A 115 3.90 -0.56 -2.86
N ASP A 116 3.56 -0.81 -4.12
CA ASP A 116 2.47 -1.73 -4.50
C ASP A 116 2.92 -3.19 -4.68
N GLU A 117 4.23 -3.44 -4.67
CA GLU A 117 4.87 -4.75 -4.86
C GLU A 117 5.15 -5.61 -3.61
N PRO A 118 5.30 -5.07 -2.39
CA PRO A 118 5.79 -5.82 -1.24
C PRO A 118 4.69 -6.68 -0.58
N LEU A 119 3.42 -6.32 -0.79
CA LEU A 119 2.27 -7.02 -0.25
C LEU A 119 1.56 -7.76 -1.39
N ARG A 120 0.89 -8.87 -1.07
CA ARG A 120 0.10 -9.58 -2.08
C ARG A 120 -1.01 -8.61 -2.53
N PRO A 121 -1.19 -8.34 -3.83
CA PRO A 121 -2.22 -7.40 -4.25
C PRO A 121 -3.61 -7.89 -3.85
N GLY A 122 -4.47 -6.97 -3.37
CA GLY A 122 -5.92 -7.12 -3.50
C GLY A 122 -6.31 -7.14 -4.99
N HIS A 123 -7.46 -7.72 -5.33
CA HIS A 123 -7.79 -7.95 -6.73
C HIS A 123 -7.95 -6.63 -7.52
N ARG A 124 -8.37 -5.56 -6.84
CA ARG A 124 -8.05 -4.19 -7.26
C ARG A 124 -6.74 -3.73 -6.65
N ALA A 125 -5.68 -3.77 -7.45
CA ALA A 125 -4.48 -2.99 -7.19
C ALA A 125 -4.88 -1.55 -6.79
N LEU A 126 -4.28 -1.05 -5.70
CA LEU A 126 -4.36 0.33 -5.20
C LEU A 126 -3.81 1.38 -6.21
N ALA A 127 -3.96 1.16 -7.51
CA ALA A 127 -3.44 1.96 -8.61
C ALA A 127 -4.15 3.32 -8.81
N ARG A 128 -5.01 3.74 -7.88
CA ARG A 128 -5.60 5.09 -7.86
C ARG A 128 -5.71 5.61 -6.43
N SER A 129 -4.58 5.84 -5.77
CA SER A 129 -4.56 6.63 -4.52
C SER A 129 -3.23 7.33 -4.22
N SER A 130 -2.30 7.41 -5.18
CA SER A 130 -0.96 7.99 -5.00
C SER A 130 -0.90 9.53 -5.01
N ARG A 131 -1.96 10.23 -4.56
CA ARG A 131 -1.85 11.67 -4.25
C ARG A 131 -2.57 12.07 -2.96
N SER A 132 -3.83 11.69 -2.78
CA SER A 132 -4.54 11.98 -1.52
C SER A 132 -4.03 11.18 -0.32
N ALA A 133 -3.63 9.91 -0.48
CA ALA A 133 -3.18 9.11 0.66
C ALA A 133 -1.77 9.49 1.16
N MET A 134 -0.97 10.17 0.34
CA MET A 134 0.38 10.63 0.71
C MET A 134 0.44 12.09 1.17
N VAL A 135 -0.52 12.93 0.78
CA VAL A 135 -0.51 14.38 1.03
C VAL A 135 -1.68 14.85 1.92
N SER A 136 -2.65 13.99 2.24
CA SER A 136 -3.78 14.35 3.09
C SER A 136 -3.84 13.50 4.35
N LEU A 137 -3.02 13.85 5.35
CA LEU A 137 -3.34 13.67 6.77
C LEU A 137 -2.79 14.91 7.51
N PRO A 138 -3.56 15.50 8.45
CA PRO A 138 -3.29 16.82 8.98
C PRO A 138 -1.98 16.84 9.76
N SER A 139 -1.18 17.88 9.49
CA SER A 139 -0.05 18.26 10.33
C SER A 139 -0.54 18.55 11.74
N THR A 140 -0.02 17.81 12.72
CA THR A 140 0.10 18.31 14.10
C THR A 140 1.58 18.50 14.39
#